data_AF-A0A455UR63-F1
#
_entry.id   AF-A0A455UR63-F1
#
_cell.length_a   1.000
_cell.length_b   1.000
_cell.length_c   1.000
_cell.angle_alpha   90.00
_cell.angle_beta   90.00
_cell.angle_gamma   90.00
#
_symmetry.space_group_name_H-M   'P 1'
#
loop_
_entity.id
_entity.type
_entity.pdbx_description
1 polymer ?
#
loop_
_entity_poly.entity_id
_entity_poly.type
_entity_poly.pdbx_seq_one_letter_code
_entity_poly.pdbx_strand_id
1 'polypeptide(L)'
;MGWNILRDVIASGAIPVARLQQIRRQGPGSQITVQAHAVNQGNTPQSVPDSDFEIVEVPEGGDPELMCRVALRVATEDMLARGFDPLLRCRC
;
A
#
# COMPACT_ATOMS: atom_id res chain seq x y z
N MET A 1 20.91 14.83 -0.99
CA MET A 1 21.67 13.66 -1.49
C MET A 1 21.22 12.44 -0.70
N GLY A 2 20.24 11.69 -1.20
CA GLY A 2 19.71 10.51 -0.52
C GLY A 2 20.23 9.25 -1.21
N TRP A 3 21.02 8.44 -0.51
CA TRP A 3 21.58 7.20 -1.06
C TRP A 3 20.49 6.13 -1.13
N ASN A 4 20.06 5.78 -2.34
CA ASN A 4 19.20 4.62 -2.57
C ASN A 4 20.03 3.57 -3.30
N ILE A 5 20.80 2.81 -2.51
CA ILE A 5 21.80 1.85 -3.01
C ILE A 5 21.19 0.90 -4.05
N LEU A 6 19.98 0.39 -3.81
CA LEU A 6 19.32 -0.51 -4.76
C LEU A 6 19.04 0.18 -6.10
N ARG A 7 18.55 1.43 -6.06
CA ARG A 7 18.29 2.20 -7.28
C ARG A 7 19.57 2.47 -8.05
N ASP A 8 20.64 2.85 -7.35
CA ASP A 8 21.93 3.17 -7.96
C ASP A 8 22.55 1.92 -8.60
N VAL A 9 22.46 0.76 -7.93
CA VAL A 9 22.89 -0.53 -8.49
C VAL A 9 22.10 -0.88 -9.75
N ILE A 10 20.78 -0.73 -9.75
CA ILE A 10 19.95 -0.99 -10.93
C ILE A 10 20.31 -0.02 -12.07
N ALA A 11 20.52 1.26 -11.77
CA ALA A 11 20.86 2.28 -12.75
C ALA A 11 22.27 2.12 -13.33
N SER A 12 23.20 1.51 -12.59
CA SER A 12 24.58 1.30 -13.03
C SER A 12 24.73 0.38 -14.24
N GLY A 13 23.78 -0.53 -14.46
CA GLY A 13 23.86 -1.56 -15.50
C GLY A 13 24.98 -2.59 -15.31
N ALA A 14 25.73 -2.53 -14.20
CA ALA A 14 26.91 -3.38 -13.97
C ALA A 14 26.58 -4.85 -13.65
N ILE A 15 25.33 -5.13 -13.24
CA ILE A 15 24.85 -6.46 -12.85
C ILE A 15 23.51 -6.72 -13.56
N PRO A 16 23.25 -7.92 -14.09
CA PRO A 16 21.94 -8.28 -14.66
C PRO A 16 20.83 -8.16 -13.60
N VAL A 17 19.75 -7.44 -13.94
CA VAL A 17 18.60 -7.22 -13.04
C VAL A 17 17.34 -7.82 -13.64
N ALA A 18 16.61 -8.60 -12.85
CA ALA A 18 15.24 -9.00 -13.18
C ALA A 18 14.25 -7.96 -12.61
N ARG A 19 13.44 -7.36 -13.48
CA ARG A 19 12.36 -6.44 -13.08
C ARG A 19 11.02 -7.14 -13.18
N LEU A 20 10.43 -7.49 -12.04
CA LEU A 20 9.10 -8.07 -11.98
C LEU A 20 8.06 -6.97 -12.26
N GLN A 21 7.23 -7.16 -13.29
CA GLN A 21 6.19 -6.18 -13.68
C GLN A 21 4.80 -6.51 -13.12
N GLN A 22 4.60 -7.72 -12.59
CA GLN A 22 3.30 -8.20 -12.16
C GLN A 22 3.30 -8.59 -10.68
N ILE A 23 2.36 -8.02 -9.92
CA ILE A 23 2.09 -8.40 -8.54
C ILE A 23 1.14 -9.61 -8.56
N ARG A 24 1.62 -10.79 -8.17
CA ARG A 24 0.81 -12.03 -8.09
C ARG A 24 0.32 -12.32 -6.66
N ARG A 25 0.00 -11.29 -5.89
CA ARG A 25 -0.45 -11.44 -4.50
C ARG A 25 -1.98 -11.49 -4.35
N GLN A 26 -2.73 -10.84 -5.25
CA GLN A 26 -4.19 -10.72 -5.16
C GLN A 26 -4.87 -11.20 -6.46
N GLY A 27 -6.14 -11.60 -6.34
CA GLY A 27 -6.94 -12.17 -7.44
C GLY A 27 -7.38 -11.13 -8.50
N PRO A 28 -7.86 -11.60 -9.67
CA PRO A 28 -8.46 -10.73 -10.68
C PRO A 28 -9.58 -9.86 -10.07
N GLY A 29 -9.57 -8.56 -10.36
CA GLY A 29 -10.59 -7.62 -9.85
C GLY A 29 -10.26 -6.94 -8.52
N SER A 30 -9.14 -7.28 -7.87
CA SER A 30 -8.64 -6.59 -6.67
C SER A 30 -8.36 -5.11 -6.94
N GLN A 31 -9.04 -4.23 -6.22
CA GLN A 31 -8.82 -2.79 -6.30
C GLN A 31 -7.47 -2.40 -5.68
N ILE A 32 -6.94 -3.16 -4.72
CA ILE A 32 -5.56 -2.96 -4.23
C ILE A 32 -4.55 -2.98 -5.39
N THR A 33 -4.69 -3.96 -6.29
CA THR A 33 -3.78 -4.09 -7.45
C THR A 33 -3.97 -2.94 -8.44
N VAL A 34 -5.22 -2.62 -8.77
CA VAL A 34 -5.56 -1.55 -9.72
C VAL A 34 -5.06 -0.19 -9.21
N GLN A 35 -5.35 0.15 -7.96
CA GLN A 35 -4.98 1.42 -7.35
C GLN A 35 -3.47 1.53 -7.12
N ALA A 36 -2.78 0.43 -6.81
CA ALA A 36 -1.31 0.42 -6.77
C ALA A 36 -0.67 0.71 -8.14
N HIS A 37 -1.24 0.17 -9.23
CA HIS A 37 -0.80 0.52 -10.57
C HIS A 37 -1.06 2.00 -10.90
N ALA A 38 -2.20 2.55 -10.48
CA ALA A 38 -2.50 3.98 -10.63
C ALA A 38 -1.42 4.85 -9.96
N VAL A 39 -1.09 4.58 -8.69
CA VAL A 39 -0.02 5.29 -7.97
C VAL A 39 1.33 5.19 -8.68
N ASN A 40 1.71 3.99 -9.13
CA ASN A 40 2.97 3.77 -9.85
C ASN A 40 3.05 4.52 -11.19
N GLN A 41 1.89 4.86 -11.79
CA GLN A 41 1.78 5.64 -13.01
C GLN A 41 1.64 7.15 -12.75
N GLY A 42 1.67 7.58 -11.49
CA GLY A 42 1.50 8.98 -11.09
C GLY A 42 0.04 9.44 -11.03
N ASN A 43 -0.92 8.51 -11.06
CA ASN A 43 -2.34 8.82 -10.93
C ASN A 43 -2.76 8.75 -9.45
N THR A 44 -3.66 9.65 -9.05
CA THR A 44 -4.25 9.64 -7.70
C THR A 44 -5.16 8.41 -7.54
N PRO A 45 -4.95 7.57 -6.51
CA PRO A 45 -5.83 6.44 -6.25
C PRO A 45 -7.20 6.93 -5.76
N GLN A 46 -8.22 6.10 -5.90
CA GLN A 46 -9.57 6.39 -5.42
C GLN A 46 -10.12 5.20 -4.63
N SER A 47 -10.84 5.50 -3.54
CA SER A 47 -11.64 4.49 -2.83
C SER A 47 -12.72 3.96 -3.76
N VAL A 48 -12.90 2.64 -3.76
CA VAL A 48 -13.98 1.98 -4.51
C VAL A 48 -14.91 1.33 -3.48
N PRO A 49 -16.22 1.68 -3.47
CA PRO A 49 -17.18 1.08 -2.55
C PRO A 49 -17.19 -0.45 -2.63
N ASP A 50 -17.40 -1.10 -1.49
CA ASP A 50 -17.50 -2.56 -1.35
C ASP A 50 -16.30 -3.34 -1.94
N SER A 51 -15.11 -2.71 -1.97
CA SER A 51 -13.88 -3.32 -2.48
C SER A 51 -12.88 -3.64 -1.38
N ASP A 52 -11.77 -4.28 -1.78
CA ASP A 52 -10.62 -4.56 -0.93
C ASP A 52 -9.67 -3.35 -0.74
N PHE A 53 -10.03 -2.16 -1.24
CA PHE A 53 -9.21 -0.95 -1.15
C PHE A 53 -10.00 0.26 -0.65
N GLU A 54 -9.40 0.99 0.30
CA GLU A 54 -9.95 2.21 0.88
C GLU A 54 -8.84 3.21 1.20
N ILE A 55 -9.11 4.50 0.95
CA ILE A 55 -8.26 5.63 1.33
C ILE A 55 -8.78 6.20 2.63
N VAL A 56 -7.89 6.31 3.62
CA VAL A 56 -8.14 7.02 4.88
C VAL A 56 -7.51 8.40 4.77
N GLU A 57 -8.36 9.42 4.71
CA GLU A 57 -7.90 10.80 4.68
C GLU A 57 -7.36 11.22 6.05
N VAL A 58 -6.25 11.95 6.01
CA VAL A 58 -5.60 12.51 7.21
C VAL A 58 -5.36 14.00 6.96
N PRO A 59 -5.52 14.87 7.98
CA PRO A 59 -5.30 16.30 7.82
C PRO A 59 -3.93 16.61 7.22
N GLU A 60 -3.88 17.60 6.33
CA GLU A 60 -2.62 18.16 5.83
C GLU A 60 -1.76 18.66 7.00
N GLY A 61 -0.44 18.47 6.88
CA GLY A 61 0.52 18.87 7.92
C GLY A 61 0.55 17.96 9.16
N GLY A 62 -0.06 16.78 9.09
CA GLY A 62 0.02 15.79 10.16
C GLY A 62 1.46 15.40 10.52
N ASP A 63 1.76 15.36 11.82
CA ASP A 63 3.02 14.89 12.34
C ASP A 63 3.10 13.34 12.33
N PRO A 64 4.31 12.76 12.49
CA PRO A 64 4.47 11.31 12.57
C PRO A 64 3.61 10.64 13.64
N GLU A 65 3.38 11.32 14.77
CA GLU A 65 2.56 10.85 15.87
C GLU A 65 1.08 10.71 15.46
N LEU A 66 0.54 11.66 14.69
CA LEU A 66 -0.79 11.58 14.12
C LEU A 66 -0.90 10.40 13.15
N MET A 67 0.10 10.21 12.28
CA MET A 67 0.11 9.07 11.34
C MET A 67 0.07 7.74 12.09
N CYS A 68 0.87 7.60 13.15
CA CYS A 68 0.85 6.42 14.00
C CYS A 68 -0.52 6.19 14.65
N ARG A 69 -1.15 7.25 15.20
CA ARG A 69 -2.49 7.12 15.81
C ARG A 69 -3.54 6.69 14.78
N VAL A 70 -3.53 7.28 13.58
CA VAL A 70 -4.47 6.89 12.52
C VAL A 70 -4.22 5.45 12.08
N ALA A 71 -2.97 5.07 11.84
CA ALA A 71 -2.63 3.71 11.43
C ALA A 71 -3.05 2.67 12.49
N LEU A 72 -2.87 2.97 13.77
CA LEU A 72 -3.33 2.12 14.87
C LEU A 72 -4.85 2.01 14.88
N ARG A 73 -5.59 3.13 14.84
CA ARG A 73 -7.06 3.13 14.76
C ARG A 73 -7.54 2.26 13.59
N VAL A 74 -6.96 2.44 12.40
CA VAL A 74 -7.35 1.67 11.22
C VAL A 74 -7.12 0.17 11.45
N ALA A 75 -5.94 -0.22 11.93
CA ALA A 75 -5.59 -1.63 12.12
C ALA A 75 -6.36 -2.30 13.25
N THR A 76 -6.65 -1.58 14.35
CA THR A 76 -7.18 -2.17 15.58
C THR A 76 -8.65 -1.86 15.84
N GLU A 77 -9.27 -0.95 15.11
CA GLU A 77 -10.68 -0.60 15.27
C GLU A 77 -11.43 -0.77 13.95
N ASP A 78 -11.05 0.01 12.93
CA ASP A 78 -11.79 0.08 11.66
C ASP A 78 -11.80 -1.29 10.94
N MET A 79 -10.64 -1.95 10.87
CA MET A 79 -10.51 -3.27 10.24
C MET A 79 -11.12 -4.39 11.08
N LEU A 80 -11.03 -4.32 12.42
CA LEU A 80 -11.68 -5.31 13.30
C LEU A 80 -13.20 -5.25 13.16
N ALA A 81 -13.78 -4.05 13.08
CA ALA A 81 -15.22 -3.88 12.85
C ALA A 81 -15.68 -4.49 11.52
N ARG A 82 -14.76 -4.60 10.54
CA ARG A 82 -14.97 -5.27 9.25
C ARG A 82 -14.65 -6.77 9.25
N GLY A 83 -14.26 -7.34 10.39
CA GLY A 83 -13.93 -8.76 10.54
C GLY A 83 -12.49 -9.12 10.14
N PHE A 84 -11.63 -8.14 9.91
CA PHE A 84 -10.21 -8.34 9.64
C PHE A 84 -9.40 -8.14 10.91
N ASP A 85 -8.90 -9.24 11.48
CA ASP A 85 -8.00 -9.21 12.62
C ASP A 85 -6.54 -9.27 12.14
N PRO A 86 -5.68 -8.29 12.47
CA PRO A 86 -4.28 -8.30 12.06
C PRO A 86 -3.41 -9.26 12.88
N LEU A 87 -3.86 -9.70 14.05
CA LEU A 87 -3.11 -10.57 14.97
C LEU A 87 -3.65 -12.00 14.98
N LEU A 88 -4.94 -12.18 14.77
CA LEU A 88 -5.58 -13.49 14.59
C LEU A 88 -5.86 -13.74 13.10
N ARG A 89 -5.85 -15.01 12.66
CA ARG A 89 -6.13 -15.32 11.25
C ARG A 89 -7.49 -14.75 10.82
N CYS A 90 -7.51 -13.88 9.82
CA CYS A 90 -8.71 -13.51 9.08
C CYS A 90 -9.48 -14.78 8.71
N ARG A 91 -10.80 -14.82 8.99
CA ARG A 91 -11.65 -15.90 8.47
C ARG A 91 -11.65 -15.79 6.95
N CYS A 92 -10.95 -16.71 6.29
CA CYS A 92 -11.12 -16.98 4.86
C CYS A 92 -12.51 -17.58 4.62
#